data_AF-A0A971LTA9-F1
#
_entry.id   AF-A0A971LTA9-F1
#
_cell.length_a   1.000
_cell.length_b   1.000
_cell.length_c   1.000
_cell.angle_alpha   90.00
_cell.angle_beta   90.00
_cell.angle_gamma   90.00
#
_symmetry.space_group_name_H-M   'P 1'
#
loop_
_entity.id
_entity.type
_entity.pdbx_description
1 polymer ?
#
loop_
_entity_poly.entity_id
_entity_poly.type
_entity_poly.pdbx_seq_one_letter_code
_entity_poly.pdbx_strand_id
1 'polypeptide(L)'
;MKLDCAVISDLLPLYGEGLASAASRALVEEHLAGCAACAAELAALKADSPPITAAALPMSGISRDLKKRRWLAALLAASLALALATAFLAFGTQRNYLSWQQAQHLLHFTPREGFVQVDIAQPGVYAMVQPLTDPDNPALQGTEISLYTRRFDSRPGQDSLLLPEPSSGQRLSAYYVKPGEPSVLAYGADLFPDGGFMVLPRLALIYYIYLAAGLALALGLLLLLLRRQPRAAQALRLLLGLPLAYLGGHLLVKGFYTLSHDSLLRDFLWILACAAFLYIAWLAFWALRRHPGQGRLP
;
A
#
# COMPACT_ATOMS: atom_id res chain seq x y z
N MET A 1 46.54 -50.84 -20.94
CA MET A 1 46.09 -51.90 -20.00
C MET A 1 44.76 -52.38 -20.54
N LYS A 2 44.63 -53.64 -20.95
CA LYS A 2 43.35 -54.11 -21.51
C LYS A 2 42.34 -54.19 -20.36
N LEU A 3 41.31 -53.36 -20.37
CA LEU A 3 40.23 -53.42 -19.41
C LEU A 3 39.37 -54.66 -19.67
N ASP A 4 38.93 -55.30 -18.60
CA ASP A 4 38.07 -56.47 -18.66
C ASP A 4 36.67 -56.12 -19.18
N CYS A 5 36.05 -57.04 -19.90
CA CYS A 5 34.73 -56.84 -20.52
C CYS A 5 33.65 -56.44 -19.50
N ALA A 6 33.75 -56.89 -18.24
CA ALA A 6 32.81 -56.53 -17.18
C ALA A 6 32.80 -55.03 -16.89
N VAL A 7 33.99 -54.42 -16.81
CA VAL A 7 34.13 -52.97 -16.56
C VAL A 7 33.64 -52.16 -17.77
N ILE A 8 33.84 -52.68 -18.98
CA ILE A 8 33.36 -52.03 -20.20
C ILE A 8 31.83 -52.09 -20.29
N SER A 9 31.21 -53.25 -20.01
CA SER A 9 29.76 -53.43 -19.96
C SER A 9 29.09 -52.43 -19.00
N ASP A 10 29.65 -52.22 -17.81
CA ASP A 10 29.15 -51.22 -16.85
C ASP A 10 29.21 -49.77 -17.39
N LEU A 11 30.17 -49.48 -18.27
CA LEU A 11 30.36 -48.15 -18.87
C LEU A 11 29.57 -47.96 -20.18
N LEU A 12 29.08 -49.04 -20.81
CA LEU A 12 28.37 -48.98 -22.10
C LEU A 12 27.09 -48.13 -22.06
N PRO A 13 26.23 -48.16 -21.02
CA PRO A 13 25.06 -47.29 -20.97
C PRO A 13 25.44 -45.81 -20.98
N LEU A 14 26.42 -45.42 -20.16
CA LEU A 14 26.92 -44.04 -20.08
C LEU A 14 27.61 -43.60 -21.38
N TYR A 15 28.31 -44.52 -22.05
CA TYR A 15 28.91 -44.27 -23.37
C TYR A 15 27.82 -44.10 -24.44
N GLY A 16 26.80 -44.95 -24.45
CA GLY A 16 25.67 -44.90 -25.37
C GLY A 16 24.85 -43.62 -25.26
N GLU A 17 24.73 -43.06 -24.05
CA GLU A 17 24.05 -41.80 -23.76
C GLU A 17 24.95 -40.55 -23.92
N GLY A 18 26.23 -40.73 -24.25
CA GLY A 18 27.18 -39.63 -24.42
C GLY A 18 27.58 -38.91 -23.13
N LEU A 19 27.34 -39.54 -21.97
CA LEU A 19 27.62 -39.01 -20.63
C LEU A 19 28.97 -39.46 -20.07
N ALA A 20 29.66 -40.39 -20.75
CA ALA A 20 30.99 -40.84 -20.37
C ALA A 20 32.05 -39.71 -20.54
N SER A 21 32.95 -39.59 -19.55
CA SER A 21 34.08 -38.66 -19.61
C SER A 21 35.01 -38.96 -20.80
N ALA A 22 35.79 -37.98 -21.26
CA ALA A 22 36.71 -38.17 -22.39
C ALA A 22 37.72 -39.33 -22.16
N ALA A 23 38.20 -39.49 -20.92
CA ALA A 23 39.09 -40.58 -20.54
C ALA A 23 38.39 -41.95 -20.60
N SER A 24 37.16 -42.04 -20.07
CA SER A 24 36.36 -43.26 -20.11
C SER A 24 35.94 -43.64 -21.53
N ARG A 25 35.65 -42.66 -22.38
CA ARG A 25 35.31 -42.88 -23.80
C ARG A 25 36.46 -43.48 -24.59
N ALA A 26 37.67 -42.94 -24.44
CA ALA A 26 38.84 -43.46 -25.14
C ALA A 26 39.11 -44.94 -24.79
N LEU A 27 38.92 -45.30 -23.51
CA LEU A 27 39.06 -46.67 -23.02
C LEU A 27 38.00 -47.63 -23.58
N VAL A 28 36.74 -47.17 -23.69
CA VAL A 28 35.65 -47.95 -24.28
C VAL A 28 35.85 -48.12 -25.79
N GLU A 29 36.29 -47.08 -26.51
CA GLU A 29 36.57 -47.13 -27.95
C GLU A 29 37.74 -48.08 -28.28
N GLU A 30 38.81 -48.07 -27.48
CA GLU A 30 39.94 -49.00 -27.62
C GLU A 30 39.50 -50.46 -27.43
N HIS A 31 38.61 -50.74 -26.49
CA HIS A 31 38.10 -52.09 -26.23
C HIS A 31 37.10 -52.57 -27.30
N LEU A 32 36.20 -51.68 -27.76
CA LEU A 32 35.22 -51.99 -28.80
C LEU A 32 35.87 -52.35 -30.14
N ALA A 33 37.05 -51.81 -30.43
CA ALA A 33 37.82 -52.18 -31.63
C ALA A 33 38.28 -53.65 -31.65
N GLY A 34 38.37 -54.29 -30.48
CA GLY A 34 38.87 -55.66 -30.33
C GLY A 34 37.86 -56.68 -29.78
N CYS A 35 36.65 -56.28 -29.38
CA CYS A 35 35.68 -57.14 -28.71
C CYS A 35 34.29 -57.08 -29.38
N ALA A 36 33.94 -58.14 -30.11
CA ALA A 36 32.65 -58.25 -30.79
C ALA A 36 31.47 -58.39 -29.82
N ALA A 37 31.69 -58.95 -28.62
CA ALA A 37 30.64 -59.14 -27.62
C ALA A 37 30.13 -57.80 -27.06
N CYS A 38 31.03 -56.91 -26.64
CA CYS A 38 30.67 -55.58 -26.14
C CYS A 38 30.10 -54.67 -27.25
N ALA A 39 30.52 -54.87 -28.51
CA ALA A 39 29.94 -54.17 -29.65
C ALA A 39 28.48 -54.57 -29.91
N ALA A 40 28.15 -55.86 -29.76
CA ALA A 40 26.78 -56.35 -29.88
C ALA A 40 25.89 -55.84 -28.72
N GLU A 41 26.43 -55.78 -27.51
CA GLU A 41 25.75 -55.24 -26.33
C GLU A 41 25.44 -53.74 -26.47
N LEU A 42 26.38 -52.95 -26.98
CA LEU A 42 26.15 -51.53 -27.30
C LEU A 42 25.07 -51.35 -28.37
N ALA A 43 25.02 -52.24 -29.37
CA ALA A 43 23.98 -52.20 -30.40
C ALA A 43 22.59 -52.54 -29.82
N ALA A 44 22.50 -53.50 -28.91
CA ALA A 44 21.26 -53.82 -28.19
C ALA A 44 20.80 -52.64 -27.32
N LEU A 45 21.71 -52.03 -26.56
CA LEU A 45 21.41 -50.86 -25.72
C LEU A 45 20.91 -49.65 -26.54
N LYS A 46 21.46 -49.44 -27.74
CA LYS A 46 21.01 -48.38 -28.67
C LYS A 46 19.67 -48.70 -29.35
N ALA A 47 19.32 -49.98 -29.45
CA ALA A 47 18.03 -50.41 -30.00
C ALA A 47 16.89 -50.26 -28.98
N ASP A 48 17.18 -50.52 -27.69
CA ASP A 48 16.20 -50.41 -26.60
C ASP A 48 16.02 -48.99 -26.05
N SER A 49 16.96 -48.07 -26.33
CA SER A 49 16.87 -46.68 -25.89
C SER A 49 16.55 -45.76 -27.08
N PRO A 50 15.34 -45.14 -27.15
CA PRO A 50 15.08 -44.12 -28.15
C PRO A 50 16.11 -42.98 -27.97
N PRO A 51 16.58 -42.34 -29.06
CA PRO A 51 17.57 -41.29 -28.95
C PRO A 51 17.02 -40.21 -28.03
N ILE A 52 17.60 -40.08 -26.84
CA ILE A 52 17.46 -38.87 -26.03
C ILE A 52 18.21 -37.81 -26.82
N THR A 53 17.52 -37.24 -27.81
CA THR A 53 17.92 -35.98 -28.39
C THR A 53 18.02 -35.03 -27.20
N ALA A 54 19.21 -34.47 -26.99
CA ALA A 54 19.44 -33.35 -26.09
C ALA A 54 18.70 -32.07 -26.58
N ALA A 55 17.55 -32.23 -27.21
CA ALA A 55 16.63 -31.21 -27.64
C ALA A 55 15.49 -31.16 -26.62
N ALA A 56 15.60 -30.19 -25.71
CA ALA A 56 14.52 -29.59 -24.95
C ALA A 56 13.98 -30.37 -23.73
N LEU A 57 14.80 -30.54 -22.70
CA LEU A 57 14.34 -30.03 -21.40
C LEU A 57 14.19 -28.50 -21.57
N PRO A 58 13.00 -27.90 -21.43
CA PRO A 58 12.80 -26.48 -21.69
C PRO A 58 13.38 -25.67 -20.51
N MET A 59 14.70 -25.57 -20.44
CA MET A 59 15.44 -24.77 -19.45
C MET A 59 15.06 -23.27 -19.50
N SER A 60 14.54 -22.79 -20.63
CA SER A 60 14.01 -21.44 -20.79
C SER A 60 12.64 -21.24 -20.10
N GLY A 61 11.81 -22.27 -19.98
CA GLY A 61 10.51 -22.21 -19.30
C GLY A 61 10.64 -22.15 -17.79
N ILE A 62 11.49 -23.02 -17.22
CA ILE A 62 11.74 -23.10 -15.78
C ILE A 62 12.40 -21.81 -15.26
N SER A 63 13.37 -21.26 -15.99
CA SER A 63 14.02 -20.00 -15.60
C SER A 63 13.08 -18.79 -15.70
N ARG A 64 12.15 -18.76 -16.66
CA ARG A 64 11.13 -17.69 -16.77
C ARG A 64 10.11 -17.75 -15.64
N ASP A 65 9.64 -18.94 -15.27
CA ASP A 65 8.71 -19.11 -14.16
C ASP A 65 9.34 -18.78 -12.81
N LEU A 66 10.60 -19.17 -12.59
CA LEU A 66 11.37 -18.76 -11.42
C LEU A 66 11.58 -17.24 -11.36
N LYS A 67 11.93 -16.60 -12.48
CA LYS A 67 12.04 -15.13 -12.57
C LYS A 67 10.70 -14.46 -12.27
N LYS A 68 9.60 -14.93 -12.85
CA LYS A 68 8.25 -14.38 -12.62
C LYS A 68 7.83 -14.48 -11.16
N ARG A 69 8.09 -15.62 -10.50
CA ARG A 69 7.83 -15.81 -9.06
C ARG A 69 8.68 -14.87 -8.20
N ARG A 70 9.97 -14.72 -8.51
CA ARG A 70 10.85 -13.75 -7.82
C ARG A 70 10.32 -12.33 -7.96
N TRP A 71 9.89 -11.92 -9.15
CA TRP A 71 9.29 -10.61 -9.39
C TRP A 71 7.97 -10.42 -8.64
N LEU A 72 7.09 -11.41 -8.61
CA LEU A 72 5.83 -11.34 -7.85
C LEU A 72 6.07 -11.27 -6.34
N ALA A 73 7.06 -12.02 -5.81
CA ALA A 73 7.45 -11.94 -4.41
C ALA A 73 8.05 -10.56 -4.06
N ALA A 74 8.90 -10.02 -4.93
CA ALA A 74 9.43 -8.67 -4.80
C ALA A 74 8.33 -7.61 -4.85
N LEU A 75 7.35 -7.75 -5.76
CA LEU A 75 6.19 -6.86 -5.86
C LEU A 75 5.33 -6.92 -4.59
N LEU A 76 5.08 -8.11 -4.05
CA LEU A 76 4.35 -8.28 -2.80
C LEU A 76 5.08 -7.58 -1.64
N ALA A 77 6.38 -7.81 -1.48
CA ALA A 77 7.15 -7.17 -0.43
C ALA A 77 7.20 -5.64 -0.59
N ALA A 78 7.46 -5.15 -1.79
CA ALA A 78 7.52 -3.73 -2.09
C ALA A 78 6.17 -3.03 -1.88
N SER A 79 5.06 -3.65 -2.29
CA SER A 79 3.72 -3.09 -2.08
C SER A 79 3.34 -3.02 -0.60
N LEU A 80 3.68 -4.03 0.21
CA LEU A 80 3.48 -3.96 1.66
C LEU A 80 4.35 -2.87 2.31
N ALA A 81 5.62 -2.73 1.89
CA ALA A 81 6.48 -1.66 2.37
C ALA A 81 5.92 -0.27 2.01
N LEU A 82 5.40 -0.10 0.80
CA LEU A 82 4.75 1.15 0.36
C LEU A 82 3.44 1.42 1.11
N ALA A 83 2.66 0.41 1.45
CA ALA A 83 1.47 0.56 2.30
C ALA A 83 1.84 1.08 3.70
N LEU A 84 2.92 0.58 4.29
CA LEU A 84 3.44 1.08 5.57
C LEU A 84 4.03 2.49 5.45
N ALA A 85 4.78 2.76 4.38
CA ALA A 85 5.34 4.08 4.13
C ALA A 85 4.24 5.15 3.95
N THR A 86 3.17 4.83 3.23
CA THR A 86 2.01 5.74 3.09
C THR A 86 1.32 6.00 4.42
N ALA A 87 1.12 4.97 5.25
CA ALA A 87 0.58 5.13 6.60
C ALA A 87 1.49 6.02 7.48
N PHE A 88 2.81 5.80 7.41
CA PHE A 88 3.79 6.62 8.13
C PHE A 88 3.77 8.09 7.68
N LEU A 89 3.70 8.35 6.37
CA LEU A 89 3.59 9.70 5.82
C LEU A 89 2.26 10.36 6.20
N ALA A 90 1.15 9.61 6.20
CA ALA A 90 -0.13 10.11 6.66
C ALA A 90 -0.07 10.55 8.14
N PHE A 91 0.56 9.75 9.00
CA PHE A 91 0.79 10.08 10.41
C PHE A 91 1.70 11.31 10.58
N GLY A 92 2.77 11.39 9.79
CA GLY A 92 3.74 12.48 9.84
C GLY A 92 3.19 13.82 9.35
N THR A 93 2.27 13.79 8.39
CA THR A 93 1.62 14.98 7.81
C THR A 93 0.33 15.39 8.53
N GLN A 94 -0.09 14.64 9.55
CA GLN A 94 -1.25 14.98 10.37
C GLN A 94 -1.00 16.30 11.12
N ARG A 95 -1.98 17.21 11.06
CA ARG A 95 -1.97 18.46 11.83
C ARG A 95 -2.30 18.16 13.29
N ASN A 96 -1.47 18.68 14.19
CA ASN A 96 -1.73 18.64 15.63
C ASN A 96 -2.19 20.02 16.06
N TYR A 97 -3.49 20.16 16.30
CA TYR A 97 -4.07 21.42 16.76
C TYR A 97 -3.69 21.70 18.21
N LEU A 98 -3.28 22.94 18.48
CA LEU A 98 -2.97 23.42 19.83
C LEU A 98 -4.27 23.65 20.60
N SER A 99 -4.26 23.46 21.92
CA SER A 99 -5.38 23.88 22.76
C SER A 99 -5.41 25.41 22.89
N TRP A 100 -6.57 25.97 23.25
CA TRP A 100 -6.66 27.41 23.53
C TRP A 100 -5.64 27.87 24.59
N GLN A 101 -5.45 27.08 25.65
CA GLN A 101 -4.46 27.38 26.71
C GLN A 101 -3.03 27.49 26.18
N GLN A 102 -2.68 26.73 25.15
CA GLN A 102 -1.36 26.81 24.50
C GLN A 102 -1.32 27.99 23.51
N ALA A 103 -2.38 28.16 22.73
CA ALA A 103 -2.45 29.16 21.66
C ALA A 103 -2.55 30.60 22.16
N GLN A 104 -3.23 30.86 23.28
CA GLN A 104 -3.44 32.21 23.82
C GLN A 104 -2.12 32.94 24.13
N HIS A 105 -1.06 32.20 24.48
CA HIS A 105 0.25 32.77 24.76
C HIS A 105 1.08 33.04 23.50
N LEU A 106 0.65 32.48 22.37
CA LEU A 106 1.34 32.61 21.08
C LEU A 106 0.70 33.68 20.19
N LEU A 107 -0.57 34.01 20.42
CA LEU A 107 -1.32 34.96 19.61
C LEU A 107 -1.27 36.37 20.22
N HIS A 108 -0.70 37.31 19.48
CA HIS A 108 -0.72 38.72 19.84
C HIS A 108 -1.49 39.52 18.78
N PHE A 109 -2.57 40.18 19.21
CA PHE A 109 -3.42 40.98 18.34
C PHE A 109 -3.03 42.44 18.42
N THR A 110 -2.58 43.01 17.30
CA THR A 110 -2.21 44.43 17.17
C THR A 110 -3.18 45.10 16.19
N PRO A 111 -4.11 45.96 16.67
CA PRO A 111 -5.01 46.68 15.79
C PRO A 111 -4.24 47.69 14.92
N ARG A 112 -4.58 47.75 13.63
CA ARG A 112 -4.06 48.70 12.63
C ARG A 112 -5.25 49.32 11.88
N GLU A 113 -5.00 50.36 11.10
CA GLU A 113 -6.05 50.96 10.27
C GLU A 113 -6.52 49.97 9.19
N GLY A 114 -7.78 49.53 9.28
CA GLY A 114 -8.43 48.64 8.31
C GLY A 114 -8.13 47.15 8.45
N PHE A 115 -7.29 46.73 9.39
CA PHE A 115 -7.01 45.32 9.67
C PHE A 115 -6.44 45.11 11.08
N VAL A 116 -6.53 43.88 11.58
CA VAL A 116 -5.86 43.45 12.81
C VAL A 116 -4.71 42.54 12.43
N GLN A 117 -3.50 42.92 12.85
CA GLN A 117 -2.32 42.10 12.71
C GLN A 117 -2.28 41.08 13.85
N VAL A 118 -2.10 39.80 13.53
CA VAL A 118 -1.98 38.71 14.49
C VAL A 118 -0.60 38.11 14.39
N ASP A 119 0.24 38.39 15.37
CA ASP A 119 1.61 37.85 15.44
C ASP A 119 1.60 36.49 16.15
N ILE A 120 2.37 35.54 15.62
CA ILE A 120 2.49 34.19 16.17
C ILE A 120 3.89 34.02 16.76
N ALA A 121 3.98 34.05 18.08
CA ALA A 121 5.24 34.10 18.83
C ALA A 121 5.97 32.74 18.95
N GLN A 122 5.94 31.90 17.90
CA GLN A 122 6.69 30.64 17.88
C GLN A 122 6.98 30.12 16.45
N PRO A 123 8.27 29.87 16.10
CA PRO A 123 8.62 29.20 14.85
C PRO A 123 8.05 27.78 14.77
N GLY A 124 7.60 27.37 13.59
CA GLY A 124 7.04 26.03 13.33
C GLY A 124 5.57 25.86 13.70
N VAL A 125 4.91 26.94 14.13
CA VAL A 125 3.45 27.00 14.30
C VAL A 125 2.82 27.59 13.06
N TYR A 126 1.76 26.95 12.57
CA TYR A 126 0.98 27.40 11.42
C TYR A 126 -0.40 27.83 11.88
N ALA A 127 -0.93 28.86 11.24
CA ALA A 127 -2.32 29.24 11.42
C ALA A 127 -3.18 28.85 10.22
N MET A 128 -4.44 28.55 10.53
CA MET A 128 -5.52 28.44 9.58
C MET A 128 -6.54 29.52 9.91
N VAL A 129 -6.92 30.29 8.91
CA VAL A 129 -7.90 31.37 9.02
C VAL A 129 -9.04 31.05 8.07
N GLN A 130 -10.27 31.04 8.58
CA GLN A 130 -11.49 30.82 7.79
C GLN A 130 -12.51 31.91 8.11
N PRO A 131 -13.32 32.37 7.14
CA PRO A 131 -14.41 33.27 7.42
C PRO A 131 -15.48 32.52 8.24
N LEU A 132 -15.95 33.15 9.31
CA LEU A 132 -17.11 32.71 10.06
C LEU A 132 -18.34 33.44 9.52
N THR A 133 -19.33 32.69 9.09
CA THR A 133 -20.62 33.23 8.65
C THR A 133 -21.71 32.35 9.24
N ASP A 134 -22.64 32.97 9.95
CA ASP A 134 -23.80 32.26 10.46
C ASP A 134 -24.81 32.04 9.31
N PRO A 135 -25.20 30.78 9.00
CA PRO A 135 -26.20 30.49 7.97
C PRO A 135 -27.58 31.11 8.27
N ASP A 136 -27.94 31.20 9.54
CA ASP A 136 -29.23 31.73 9.99
C ASP A 136 -29.18 33.26 10.09
N ASN A 137 -27.98 33.83 10.30
CA ASN A 137 -27.76 35.28 10.32
C ASN A 137 -26.51 35.70 9.51
N PRO A 138 -26.62 35.85 8.18
CA PRO A 138 -25.48 36.20 7.32
C PRO A 138 -24.84 37.57 7.61
N ALA A 139 -25.49 38.41 8.42
CA ALA A 139 -24.95 39.69 8.86
C ALA A 139 -23.89 39.52 9.98
N LEU A 140 -23.85 38.37 10.65
CA LEU A 140 -22.79 38.00 11.59
C LEU A 140 -21.59 37.51 10.78
N GLN A 141 -20.57 38.36 10.70
CA GLN A 141 -19.30 38.03 10.07
C GLN A 141 -18.19 38.03 11.11
N GLY A 142 -17.49 36.91 11.19
CA GLY A 142 -16.33 36.77 12.05
C GLY A 142 -15.20 36.06 11.33
N THR A 143 -14.20 35.66 12.10
CA THR A 143 -13.08 34.89 11.60
C THR A 143 -12.76 33.75 12.56
N GLU A 144 -12.60 32.55 12.03
CA GLU A 144 -12.09 31.41 12.78
C GLU A 144 -10.58 31.33 12.63
N ILE A 145 -9.87 31.14 13.75
CA ILE A 145 -8.42 30.97 13.80
C ILE A 145 -8.13 29.64 14.48
N SER A 146 -7.31 28.82 13.85
CA SER A 146 -6.79 27.58 14.44
C SER A 146 -5.28 27.53 14.30
N LEU A 147 -4.57 27.22 15.38
CA LEU A 147 -3.13 26.98 15.32
C LEU A 147 -2.83 25.48 15.32
N TYR A 148 -1.90 25.07 14.47
CA TYR A 148 -1.46 23.69 14.38
C TYR A 148 0.04 23.56 14.13
N THR A 149 0.60 22.44 14.58
CA THR A 149 1.96 22.00 14.25
C THR A 149 1.92 20.74 13.38
N ARG A 150 3.04 20.44 12.72
CA ARG A 150 3.26 19.19 11.97
C ARG A 150 4.48 18.49 12.55
N ARG A 151 4.42 17.16 12.64
CA ARG A 151 5.42 16.36 13.37
C ARG A 151 6.83 16.44 12.79
N PHE A 152 6.94 16.58 11.47
CA PHE A 152 8.21 16.54 10.74
C PHE A 152 8.43 17.77 9.86
N ASP A 153 7.82 18.91 10.21
CA ASP A 153 7.96 20.14 9.44
C ASP A 153 8.96 21.07 10.13
N SER A 154 10.09 21.31 9.47
CA SER A 154 11.15 22.20 9.95
C SER A 154 11.09 23.60 9.30
N ARG A 155 10.06 23.87 8.48
CA ARG A 155 9.93 25.18 7.84
C ARG A 155 9.62 26.24 8.90
N PRO A 156 10.11 27.47 8.71
CA PRO A 156 9.66 28.59 9.53
C PRO A 156 8.14 28.69 9.43
N GLY A 157 7.50 28.89 10.58
CA GLY A 157 6.03 29.01 10.68
C GLY A 157 5.54 30.30 10.01
N GLN A 158 4.30 30.68 10.28
CA GLN A 158 3.84 32.03 9.94
C GLN A 158 4.25 32.98 11.07
N ASP A 159 4.91 34.07 10.73
CA ASP A 159 5.30 35.09 11.72
C ASP A 159 4.13 36.01 12.07
N SER A 160 3.31 36.36 11.08
CA SER A 160 2.13 37.20 11.25
C SER A 160 1.03 36.89 10.24
N LEU A 161 -0.20 37.22 10.61
CA LEU A 161 -1.41 37.16 9.78
C LEU A 161 -2.06 38.54 9.77
N LEU A 162 -2.70 38.88 8.67
CA LEU A 162 -3.50 40.11 8.56
C LEU A 162 -4.96 39.71 8.45
N LEU A 163 -5.75 40.12 9.44
CA LEU A 163 -7.19 39.90 9.45
C LEU A 163 -7.87 41.20 9.02
N PRO A 164 -8.46 41.27 7.81
CA PRO A 164 -9.14 42.48 7.36
C PRO A 164 -10.34 42.77 8.24
N GLU A 165 -10.57 44.05 8.56
CA GLU A 165 -11.82 44.44 9.21
C GLU A 165 -12.99 44.29 8.22
N PRO A 166 -14.17 43.83 8.68
CA PRO A 166 -15.31 43.68 7.80
C PRO A 166 -15.80 45.04 7.29
N SER A 167 -16.12 45.11 5.99
CA SER A 167 -16.54 46.32 5.29
C SER A 167 -17.87 46.91 5.78
N SER A 168 -18.59 46.19 6.64
CA SER A 168 -19.88 46.58 7.23
C SER A 168 -19.76 47.60 8.37
N GLY A 169 -18.55 48.05 8.71
CA GLY A 169 -18.31 48.96 9.84
C GLY A 169 -18.44 48.29 11.22
N GLN A 170 -18.59 46.96 11.25
CA GLN A 170 -18.56 46.17 12.46
C GLN A 170 -17.12 45.92 12.92
N ARG A 171 -16.89 45.79 14.23
CA ARG A 171 -15.58 45.41 14.76
C ARG A 171 -15.29 43.95 14.41
N LEU A 172 -14.05 43.67 14.00
CA LEU A 172 -13.60 42.30 13.74
C LEU A 172 -13.85 41.43 14.98
N SER A 173 -14.44 40.25 14.76
CA SER A 173 -14.66 39.24 15.81
C SER A 173 -13.96 37.96 15.40
N ALA A 174 -12.94 37.57 16.16
CA ALA A 174 -12.11 36.41 15.89
C ALA A 174 -12.25 35.36 16.98
N TYR A 175 -12.59 34.14 16.57
CA TYR A 175 -12.76 32.98 17.45
C TYR A 175 -11.63 31.99 17.24
N TYR A 176 -11.05 31.52 18.33
CA TYR A 176 -10.16 30.37 18.30
C TYR A 176 -10.97 29.08 18.22
N VAL A 177 -10.66 28.26 17.23
CA VAL A 177 -11.35 26.99 16.99
C VAL A 177 -10.34 25.86 17.05
N LYS A 178 -10.60 24.89 17.92
CA LYS A 178 -9.97 23.57 17.87
C LYS A 178 -11.05 22.55 17.50
N PRO A 179 -10.87 21.77 16.43
CA PRO A 179 -11.86 20.77 16.04
C PRO A 179 -12.21 19.82 17.21
N GLY A 180 -13.51 19.68 17.49
CA GLY A 180 -14.02 18.85 18.58
C GLY A 180 -14.11 19.54 19.95
N GLU A 181 -13.70 20.80 20.06
CA GLU A 181 -13.84 21.64 21.26
C GLU A 181 -14.73 22.87 20.97
N PRO A 182 -15.39 23.46 22.00
CA PRO A 182 -16.13 24.71 21.84
C PRO A 182 -15.18 25.85 21.43
N SER A 183 -15.67 26.77 20.58
CA SER A 183 -14.93 27.94 20.17
C SER A 183 -14.74 28.91 21.33
N VAL A 184 -13.63 29.66 21.30
CA VAL A 184 -13.31 30.66 22.32
C VAL A 184 -13.12 32.00 21.63
N LEU A 185 -13.76 33.05 22.14
CA LEU A 185 -13.53 34.40 21.63
C LEU A 185 -12.07 34.82 21.90
N ALA A 186 -11.30 35.00 20.83
CA ALA A 186 -9.89 35.36 20.90
C ALA A 186 -9.68 36.87 20.83
N TYR A 187 -10.50 37.57 20.03
CA TYR A 187 -10.43 39.02 19.86
C TYR A 187 -11.75 39.60 19.37
N GLY A 188 -12.09 40.81 19.80
CA GLY A 188 -13.20 41.57 19.26
C GLY A 188 -14.50 41.49 20.06
N ALA A 189 -15.62 41.66 19.36
CA ALA A 189 -16.94 41.57 19.96
C ALA A 189 -17.44 40.11 19.96
N ASP A 190 -18.20 39.74 20.98
CA ASP A 190 -18.83 38.42 21.01
C ASP A 190 -20.09 38.43 20.15
N LEU A 191 -20.05 37.69 19.05
CA LEU A 191 -21.18 37.43 18.16
C LEU A 191 -22.15 36.37 18.73
N PHE A 192 -21.70 35.54 19.68
CA PHE A 192 -22.47 34.42 20.24
C PHE A 192 -22.47 34.44 21.79
N PRO A 193 -23.01 35.51 22.40
CA PRO A 193 -22.95 35.73 23.85
C PRO A 193 -23.69 34.65 24.67
N ASP A 194 -24.71 34.02 24.07
CA ASP A 194 -25.58 33.04 24.74
C ASP A 194 -25.06 31.59 24.63
N GLY A 195 -23.89 31.39 24.02
CA GLY A 195 -23.26 30.08 23.86
C GLY A 195 -22.55 30.00 22.53
N GLY A 196 -21.21 30.05 22.57
CA GLY A 196 -20.34 29.94 21.40
C GLY A 196 -20.63 28.69 20.55
N PHE A 197 -19.96 28.59 19.40
CA PHE A 197 -20.20 27.51 18.45
C PHE A 197 -19.10 26.44 18.53
N MET A 198 -19.32 25.29 17.89
CA MET A 198 -18.27 24.27 17.75
C MET A 198 -18.25 23.73 16.33
N VAL A 199 -17.05 23.48 15.80
CA VAL A 199 -16.91 22.83 14.50
C VAL A 199 -17.06 21.33 14.69
N LEU A 200 -18.15 20.77 14.15
CA LEU A 200 -18.46 19.35 14.27
C LEU A 200 -17.49 18.50 13.45
N PRO A 201 -17.03 17.35 13.99
CA PRO A 201 -16.27 16.39 13.21
C PRO A 201 -17.12 15.80 12.09
N ARG A 202 -16.50 15.59 10.93
CA ARG A 202 -17.17 14.91 9.82
C ARG A 202 -17.17 13.41 10.08
N LEU A 203 -18.37 12.82 10.10
CA LEU A 203 -18.57 11.38 10.30
C LEU A 203 -18.49 10.56 9.01
N ALA A 204 -18.22 11.18 7.85
CA ALA A 204 -18.47 10.52 6.56
C ALA A 204 -17.65 9.24 6.33
N LEU A 205 -16.45 9.13 6.93
CA LEU A 205 -15.60 7.95 6.80
C LEU A 205 -16.26 6.67 7.33
N ILE A 206 -17.17 6.79 8.31
CA ILE A 206 -17.85 5.62 8.88
C ILE A 206 -18.73 4.92 7.83
N TYR A 207 -19.36 5.68 6.94
CA TYR A 207 -20.24 5.13 5.91
C TYR A 207 -19.45 4.33 4.88
N TYR A 208 -18.23 4.76 4.53
CA TYR A 208 -17.36 4.00 3.63
C TYR A 208 -16.87 2.70 4.26
N ILE A 209 -16.59 2.68 5.56
CA ILE A 209 -16.27 1.44 6.29
C ILE A 209 -17.45 0.48 6.25
N TYR A 210 -18.67 0.95 6.55
CA TYR A 210 -19.86 0.10 6.50
C TYR A 210 -20.13 -0.44 5.10
N LEU A 211 -19.99 0.40 4.06
CA LEU A 211 -20.13 -0.03 2.67
C LEU A 211 -19.09 -1.10 2.31
N ALA A 212 -17.82 -0.88 2.66
CA ALA A 212 -16.75 -1.85 2.39
C ALA A 212 -16.94 -3.15 3.17
N ALA A 213 -17.33 -3.08 4.45
CA ALA A 213 -17.61 -4.25 5.28
C ALA A 213 -18.81 -5.05 4.74
N GLY A 214 -19.89 -4.37 4.38
CA GLY A 214 -21.07 -4.98 3.75
C GLY A 214 -20.72 -5.67 2.43
N LEU A 215 -19.93 -5.02 1.57
CA LEU A 215 -19.45 -5.59 0.31
C LEU A 215 -18.52 -6.79 0.55
N ALA A 216 -17.60 -6.72 1.51
CA ALA A 216 -16.73 -7.84 1.86
C ALA A 216 -17.54 -9.04 2.36
N LEU A 217 -18.57 -8.80 3.18
CA LEU A 217 -19.45 -9.84 3.69
C LEU A 217 -20.27 -10.48 2.56
N ALA A 218 -20.87 -9.67 1.67
CA ALA A 218 -21.61 -10.16 0.52
C ALA A 218 -20.73 -10.99 -0.44
N LEU A 219 -19.54 -10.48 -0.80
CA LEU A 219 -18.58 -11.21 -1.64
C LEU A 219 -18.06 -12.48 -0.96
N GLY A 220 -17.85 -12.44 0.35
CA GLY A 220 -17.44 -13.59 1.16
C GLY A 220 -18.51 -14.69 1.18
N LEU A 221 -19.77 -14.33 1.41
CA LEU A 221 -20.91 -15.25 1.33
C LEU A 221 -21.05 -15.84 -0.08
N LEU A 222 -20.97 -15.00 -1.11
CA LEU A 222 -21.03 -15.45 -2.51
C LEU A 222 -19.87 -16.39 -2.85
N LEU A 223 -18.67 -16.12 -2.33
CA LEU A 223 -17.50 -17.00 -2.46
C LEU A 223 -17.74 -18.36 -1.78
N LEU A 224 -18.39 -18.40 -0.61
CA LEU A 224 -18.74 -19.64 0.07
C LEU A 224 -19.77 -20.46 -0.72
N LEU A 225 -20.79 -19.80 -1.28
CA LEU A 225 -21.84 -20.43 -2.09
C LEU A 225 -21.28 -20.98 -3.42
N LEU A 226 -20.45 -20.19 -4.09
CA LEU A 226 -19.87 -20.53 -5.40
C LEU A 226 -18.49 -21.20 -5.30
N ARG A 227 -18.09 -21.67 -4.12
CA ARG A 227 -16.76 -22.30 -3.88
C ARG A 227 -16.48 -23.52 -4.76
N ARG A 228 -17.54 -24.21 -5.22
CA ARG A 228 -17.45 -25.38 -6.10
C ARG A 228 -17.18 -24.99 -7.56
N GLN A 229 -17.38 -23.74 -7.96
CA GLN A 229 -17.12 -23.26 -9.31
C GLN A 229 -15.74 -22.56 -9.37
N PRO A 230 -14.71 -23.17 -9.96
CA PRO A 230 -13.33 -22.70 -9.84
C PRO A 230 -13.11 -21.30 -10.43
N ARG A 231 -13.75 -21.00 -11.57
CA ARG A 231 -13.65 -19.68 -12.23
C ARG A 231 -14.33 -18.58 -11.41
N ALA A 232 -15.57 -18.83 -10.95
CA ALA A 232 -16.31 -17.88 -10.12
C ALA A 232 -15.62 -17.64 -8.78
N ALA A 233 -15.19 -18.69 -8.10
CA ALA A 233 -14.45 -18.59 -6.84
C ALA A 233 -13.13 -17.81 -7.00
N GLN A 234 -12.44 -17.95 -8.13
CA GLN A 234 -11.23 -17.17 -8.42
C GLN A 234 -11.54 -15.69 -8.63
N ALA A 235 -12.56 -15.35 -9.42
CA ALA A 235 -12.99 -13.97 -9.62
C ALA A 235 -13.42 -13.32 -8.29
N LEU A 236 -14.21 -14.03 -7.49
CA LEU A 236 -14.69 -13.56 -6.18
C LEU A 236 -13.55 -13.33 -5.20
N ARG A 237 -12.51 -14.17 -5.17
CA ARG A 237 -11.30 -13.93 -4.36
C ARG A 237 -10.58 -12.65 -4.75
N LEU A 238 -10.49 -12.34 -6.05
CA LEU A 238 -9.89 -11.08 -6.49
C LEU A 238 -10.76 -9.88 -6.09
N LEU A 239 -12.07 -9.95 -6.36
CA LEU A 239 -13.02 -8.89 -6.02
C LEU A 239 -13.08 -8.63 -4.51
N LEU A 240 -13.04 -9.68 -3.68
CA LEU A 240 -13.02 -9.58 -2.22
C LEU A 240 -11.80 -8.81 -1.69
N GLY A 241 -10.70 -8.79 -2.45
CA GLY A 241 -9.52 -8.01 -2.11
C GLY A 241 -9.76 -6.50 -2.07
N LEU A 242 -10.67 -5.96 -2.90
CA LEU A 242 -10.95 -4.52 -2.96
C LEU A 242 -11.50 -3.97 -1.63
N PRO A 243 -12.63 -4.47 -1.09
CA PRO A 243 -13.15 -3.95 0.17
C PRO A 243 -12.23 -4.28 1.35
N LEU A 244 -11.56 -5.44 1.36
CA LEU A 244 -10.61 -5.79 2.42
C LEU A 244 -9.38 -4.87 2.42
N ALA A 245 -8.87 -4.49 1.23
CA ALA A 245 -7.77 -3.55 1.11
C ALA A 245 -8.17 -2.15 1.58
N TYR A 246 -9.40 -1.70 1.30
CA TYR A 246 -9.92 -0.44 1.84
C TYR A 246 -9.98 -0.47 3.38
N LEU A 247 -10.56 -1.52 3.97
CA LEU A 247 -10.63 -1.67 5.42
C LEU A 247 -9.25 -1.72 6.07
N GLY A 248 -8.30 -2.44 5.46
CA GLY A 248 -6.90 -2.48 5.91
C GLY A 248 -6.21 -1.11 5.79
N GLY A 249 -6.46 -0.37 4.69
CA GLY A 249 -5.94 0.98 4.50
C GLY A 249 -6.50 1.96 5.54
N HIS A 250 -7.80 1.87 5.85
CA HIS A 250 -8.42 2.64 6.92
C HIS A 250 -7.76 2.35 8.27
N LEU A 251 -7.58 1.08 8.60
CA LEU A 251 -6.96 0.65 9.85
C LEU A 251 -5.51 1.16 9.96
N LEU A 252 -4.73 1.10 8.88
CA LEU A 252 -3.33 1.57 8.90
C LEU A 252 -3.22 3.09 9.02
N VAL A 253 -4.11 3.86 8.40
CA VAL A 253 -4.04 5.34 8.35
C VAL A 253 -4.73 5.99 9.55
N LYS A 254 -5.89 5.48 9.96
CA LYS A 254 -6.75 6.08 11.00
C LYS A 254 -6.90 5.21 12.25
N GLY A 255 -6.48 3.94 12.21
CA GLY A 255 -6.77 3.00 13.28
C GLY A 255 -8.26 2.73 13.40
N PHE A 256 -8.76 2.74 14.64
CA PHE A 256 -10.19 2.56 14.94
C PHE A 256 -10.98 3.87 14.93
N TYR A 257 -10.31 5.01 14.72
CA TYR A 257 -10.97 6.30 14.68
C TYR A 257 -11.65 6.53 13.33
N THR A 258 -12.90 6.98 13.37
CA THR A 258 -13.71 7.26 12.18
C THR A 258 -13.92 8.76 11.97
N LEU A 259 -13.59 9.58 12.97
CA LEU A 259 -13.74 11.02 12.92
C LEU A 259 -12.59 11.67 12.13
N SER A 260 -12.94 12.47 11.13
CA SER A 260 -12.00 13.36 10.44
C SER A 260 -12.32 14.81 10.81
N HIS A 261 -11.37 15.44 11.50
CA HIS A 261 -11.49 16.78 12.05
C HIS A 261 -10.82 17.85 11.18
N ASP A 262 -10.02 17.43 10.21
CA ASP A 262 -9.05 18.30 9.54
C ASP A 262 -9.38 18.46 8.05
N SER A 263 -9.27 17.38 7.28
CA SER A 263 -9.77 17.32 5.91
C SER A 263 -10.16 15.90 5.58
N LEU A 264 -11.46 15.70 5.34
CA LEU A 264 -12.00 14.42 4.89
C LEU A 264 -11.29 13.95 3.62
N LEU A 265 -11.03 14.88 2.68
CA LEU A 265 -10.35 14.56 1.43
C LEU A 265 -8.93 14.04 1.69
N ARG A 266 -8.18 14.68 2.59
CA ARG A 266 -6.82 14.24 2.94
C ARG A 266 -6.81 12.83 3.50
N ASP A 267 -7.63 12.59 4.53
CA ASP A 267 -7.68 11.28 5.19
C ASP A 267 -8.16 10.20 4.20
N PHE A 268 -9.17 10.51 3.37
CA PHE A 268 -9.67 9.60 2.35
C PHE A 268 -8.61 9.26 1.29
N LEU A 269 -7.85 10.23 0.79
CA LEU A 269 -6.81 10.00 -0.21
C LEU A 269 -5.67 9.12 0.33
N TRP A 270 -5.23 9.34 1.57
CA TRP A 270 -4.21 8.48 2.19
C TRP A 270 -4.72 7.04 2.38
N ILE A 271 -5.98 6.88 2.80
CA ILE A 271 -6.62 5.56 2.91
C ILE A 271 -6.66 4.86 1.55
N LEU A 272 -7.07 5.56 0.48
CA LEU A 272 -7.12 5.00 -0.87
C LEU A 272 -5.73 4.63 -1.40
N ALA A 273 -4.72 5.47 -1.16
CA ALA A 273 -3.35 5.17 -1.56
C ALA A 273 -2.81 3.91 -0.85
N CYS A 274 -3.03 3.81 0.46
CA CYS A 274 -2.67 2.63 1.24
C CYS A 274 -3.42 1.38 0.75
N ALA A 275 -4.73 1.50 0.52
CA ALA A 275 -5.57 0.44 0.00
C ALA A 275 -5.14 -0.03 -1.40
N ALA A 276 -4.70 0.86 -2.28
CA ALA A 276 -4.19 0.49 -3.59
C ALA A 276 -2.95 -0.42 -3.48
N PHE A 277 -2.01 -0.08 -2.59
CA PHE A 277 -0.84 -0.92 -2.34
C PHE A 277 -1.21 -2.28 -1.71
N LEU A 278 -2.13 -2.29 -0.74
CA LEU A 278 -2.64 -3.54 -0.16
C LEU A 278 -3.36 -4.42 -1.20
N TYR A 279 -4.09 -3.81 -2.13
CA TYR A 279 -4.74 -4.55 -3.21
C TYR A 279 -3.73 -5.11 -4.20
N ILE A 280 -2.67 -4.37 -4.55
CA ILE A 280 -1.56 -4.91 -5.35
C ILE A 280 -0.90 -6.10 -4.64
N ALA A 281 -0.68 -6.01 -3.33
CA ALA A 281 -0.14 -7.11 -2.53
C ALA A 281 -1.08 -8.34 -2.57
N TRP A 282 -2.39 -8.12 -2.47
CA TRP A 282 -3.41 -9.16 -2.58
C TRP A 282 -3.39 -9.85 -3.95
N LEU A 283 -3.30 -9.08 -5.04
CA LEU A 283 -3.19 -9.62 -6.40
C LEU A 283 -1.91 -10.43 -6.59
N ALA A 284 -0.76 -9.91 -6.13
CA ALA A 284 0.52 -10.59 -6.19
C ALA A 284 0.51 -11.92 -5.41
N PHE A 285 -0.09 -11.92 -4.21
CA PHE A 285 -0.25 -13.11 -3.38
C PHE A 285 -1.06 -14.21 -4.09
N TRP A 286 -2.22 -13.85 -4.66
CA TRP A 286 -3.02 -14.82 -5.40
C TRP A 286 -2.38 -15.25 -6.71
N ALA A 287 -1.58 -14.40 -7.36
CA ALA A 287 -0.80 -14.77 -8.53
C ALA A 287 0.31 -15.79 -8.20
N LEU A 288 0.98 -15.64 -7.05
CA LEU A 288 1.99 -16.60 -6.57
C LEU A 288 1.39 -17.98 -6.26
N ARG A 289 0.16 -18.02 -5.74
CA ARG A 289 -0.55 -19.27 -5.40
C ARG A 289 -1.13 -20.02 -6.59
N ARG A 290 -1.25 -19.39 -7.77
CA ARG A 290 -1.68 -20.10 -9.00
C ARG A 290 -0.54 -21.00 -9.48
N HIS A 291 -0.56 -22.28 -9.09
CA HIS A 291 0.34 -23.30 -9.64
C HIS A 291 0.10 -23.46 -11.16
N PRO A 292 1.16 -23.46 -12.00
CA PRO A 292 1.03 -23.83 -13.42
C PRO A 292 0.88 -25.35 -13.66
N GLY A 293 0.90 -26.20 -12.62
CA GLY A 293 1.21 -27.63 -12.75
C GLY A 293 0.06 -28.64 -12.66
N GLN A 294 -1.21 -28.24 -12.72
CA GLN A 294 -2.34 -29.20 -12.72
C GLN A 294 -3.23 -29.04 -13.96
N GLY A 295 -2.66 -29.29 -15.13
CA GLY A 295 -3.44 -29.42 -16.35
C GLY A 295 -2.55 -29.68 -17.55
N ARG A 296 -2.69 -30.88 -18.13
CA ARG A 296 -1.95 -31.46 -19.27
C ARG A 296 -0.69 -32.25 -18.88
N LEU A 297 -0.92 -33.40 -18.27
CA LEU A 297 -0.32 -34.60 -18.86
C LEU A 297 -1.37 -35.12 -19.89
N PRO A 298 -0.93 -35.54 -21.09
CA PRO A 298 -1.80 -35.95 -22.19
C PRO A 298 -2.70 -37.15 -21.82
#